data_AF-A0A942K3Z0-F1
#
_entry.id   AF-A0A942K3Z0-F1
#
_cell.length_a   1.000
_cell.length_b   1.000
_cell.length_c   1.000
_cell.angle_alpha   90.00
_cell.angle_beta   90.00
_cell.angle_gamma   90.00
#
_symmetry.space_group_name_H-M   'P 1'
#
loop_
_entity.id
_entity.type
_entity.pdbx_description
1 polymer ?
#
loop_
_entity_poly.entity_id
_entity_poly.type
_entity_poly.pdbx_seq_one_letter_code
_entity_poly.pdbx_strand_id
1 'polypeptide(L)'
;MLNSEGSDLSRIVTERLLTSDQICRVDFDSIDNATVVFFQDFLFPLVLEFGSETVKSRVHLMNLSAEHHLAYEEAFLKSSQYLDRVAARETKAFGDISDITCDLLIKARELSRRDPSAAHIIFGLGSGMIESLANMNIEQIRRISSSGVICFEPRFTAEFASKLAALQGDEMDVFLNVIGSIDMEGVYESEYH
;
A
#
# COMPACT_ATOMS: atom_id res chain seq x y z
N MET A 1 12.30 -23.35 5.14
CA MET A 1 11.21 -22.96 4.22
C MET A 1 9.90 -22.89 5.00
N LEU A 2 9.80 -21.97 5.97
CA LEU A 2 8.60 -21.80 6.82
C LEU A 2 8.05 -20.36 6.79
N ASN A 3 8.68 -19.44 6.04
CA ASN A 3 8.30 -18.02 6.01
C ASN A 3 7.25 -17.69 4.93
N SER A 4 6.87 -18.63 4.05
CA SER A 4 5.87 -18.34 3.00
C SER A 4 4.43 -18.49 3.49
N GLU A 5 4.19 -19.31 4.51
CA GLU A 5 2.82 -19.68 4.95
C GLU A 5 2.06 -18.49 5.57
N GLY A 6 2.75 -17.64 6.34
CA GLY A 6 2.15 -16.43 6.89
C GLY A 6 1.75 -15.43 5.81
N SER A 7 2.63 -15.21 4.83
CA SER A 7 2.34 -14.33 3.69
C SER A 7 1.24 -14.88 2.78
N ASP A 8 1.19 -16.19 2.56
CA ASP A 8 0.12 -16.84 1.80
C ASP A 8 -1.24 -16.69 2.49
N LEU A 9 -1.28 -16.89 3.81
CA LEU A 9 -2.48 -16.65 4.60
C LEU A 9 -2.89 -15.18 4.55
N SER A 10 -1.93 -14.25 4.65
CA SER A 10 -2.21 -12.81 4.50
C SER A 10 -2.88 -12.53 3.17
N ARG A 11 -2.36 -13.08 2.06
CA ARG A 11 -2.93 -12.86 0.72
C ARG A 11 -4.37 -13.35 0.63
N ILE A 12 -4.67 -14.54 1.16
CA ILE A 12 -6.02 -15.11 1.16
C ILE A 12 -6.99 -14.24 1.98
N VAL A 13 -6.55 -13.79 3.16
CA VAL A 13 -7.36 -12.93 4.02
C VAL A 13 -7.57 -11.55 3.39
N THR A 14 -6.55 -10.97 2.75
CA THR A 14 -6.67 -9.71 1.99
C THR A 14 -7.75 -9.83 0.91
N GLU A 15 -7.72 -10.88 0.09
CA GLU A 15 -8.71 -11.11 -0.97
C GLU A 15 -10.13 -11.21 -0.38
N ARG A 16 -10.30 -11.88 0.76
CA ARG A 16 -11.59 -11.97 1.45
C ARG A 16 -12.06 -10.62 1.98
N LEU A 17 -11.19 -9.82 2.57
CA LEU A 17 -11.54 -8.52 3.12
C LEU A 17 -11.90 -7.50 2.03
N LEU A 18 -11.29 -7.60 0.84
CA LEU A 18 -11.60 -6.76 -0.32
C LEU A 18 -12.92 -7.14 -1.00
N THR A 19 -13.32 -8.42 -0.94
CA THR A 19 -14.49 -8.93 -1.67
C THR A 19 -15.74 -9.11 -0.81
N SER A 20 -15.64 -8.97 0.50
CA SER A 20 -16.76 -9.18 1.42
C SER A 20 -16.62 -8.39 2.72
N ASP A 21 -17.66 -7.68 3.15
CA ASP A 21 -17.72 -7.00 4.45
C ASP A 21 -17.93 -7.93 5.66
N GLN A 22 -18.01 -9.24 5.43
CA GLN A 22 -18.21 -10.21 6.51
C GLN A 22 -16.95 -10.42 7.36
N ILE A 23 -17.16 -10.95 8.58
CA ILE A 23 -16.07 -11.39 9.45
C ILE A 23 -15.35 -12.58 8.78
N CYS A 24 -14.05 -12.40 8.56
CA CYS A 24 -13.13 -13.45 8.12
C CYS A 24 -12.70 -14.27 9.34
N ARG A 25 -13.09 -15.55 9.38
CA ARG A 25 -12.65 -16.49 10.41
C ARG A 25 -11.50 -17.33 9.88
N VAL A 26 -10.42 -17.39 10.64
CA VAL A 26 -9.25 -18.22 10.32
C VAL A 26 -9.11 -19.27 11.41
N ASP A 27 -9.15 -20.53 11.02
CA ASP A 27 -9.11 -21.66 11.94
C ASP A 27 -7.68 -22.18 12.10
N PHE A 28 -7.21 -22.28 13.35
CA PHE A 28 -5.91 -22.81 13.73
C PHE A 28 -5.99 -24.21 14.34
N ASP A 29 -7.12 -24.92 14.15
CA ASP A 29 -7.26 -26.30 14.60
C ASP A 29 -6.15 -27.20 14.03
N SER A 30 -5.57 -28.02 14.90
CA SER A 30 -4.46 -28.92 14.57
C SER A 30 -3.20 -28.25 13.99
N ILE A 31 -3.01 -26.94 14.21
CA ILE A 31 -1.74 -26.27 13.91
C ILE A 31 -0.82 -26.46 15.12
N ASP A 32 0.34 -27.07 14.90
CA ASP A 32 1.29 -27.39 15.97
C ASP A 32 2.38 -26.32 16.16
N ASN A 33 2.68 -25.51 15.13
CA ASN A 33 3.82 -24.58 15.14
C ASN A 33 3.49 -23.24 14.45
N ALA A 34 2.83 -22.31 15.15
CA ALA A 34 2.69 -20.93 14.70
C ALA A 34 3.57 -19.99 15.54
N THR A 35 4.66 -19.52 14.94
CA THR A 35 5.63 -18.64 15.61
C THR A 35 5.23 -17.17 15.53
N VAL A 36 5.90 -16.32 16.32
CA VAL A 36 5.76 -14.85 16.19
C VAL A 36 6.06 -14.39 14.76
N VAL A 37 7.06 -14.98 14.09
CA VAL A 37 7.44 -14.62 12.71
C VAL A 37 6.31 -14.96 11.73
N PHE A 38 5.70 -16.13 11.88
CA PHE A 38 4.52 -16.50 11.08
C PHE A 38 3.39 -15.46 11.25
N PHE A 39 3.07 -15.09 12.49
CA PHE A 39 2.03 -14.08 12.74
C PHE A 39 2.43 -12.68 12.26
N GLN A 40 3.72 -12.34 12.26
CA GLN A 40 4.20 -11.09 11.68
C GLN A 40 4.00 -11.06 10.16
N ASP A 41 4.42 -12.11 9.46
CA ASP A 41 4.25 -12.24 8.01
C ASP A 41 2.77 -12.27 7.61
N PHE A 42 1.91 -12.78 8.49
CA PHE A 42 0.45 -12.76 8.33
C PHE A 42 -0.17 -11.38 8.61
N LEU A 43 0.16 -10.75 9.74
CA LEU A 43 -0.55 -9.56 10.23
C LEU A 43 -0.01 -8.25 9.70
N PHE A 44 1.29 -8.17 9.44
CA PHE A 44 1.92 -6.92 9.03
C PHE A 44 1.32 -6.35 7.73
N PRO A 45 1.15 -7.15 6.66
CA PRO A 45 0.53 -6.64 5.44
C PRO A 45 -0.94 -6.25 5.66
N LEU A 46 -1.69 -7.02 6.46
CA LEU A 46 -3.10 -6.72 6.77
C LEU A 46 -3.26 -5.40 7.55
N VAL A 47 -2.38 -5.15 8.52
CA VAL A 47 -2.39 -3.91 9.31
C VAL A 47 -1.99 -2.71 8.43
N LEU A 48 -1.05 -2.89 7.51
CA LEU A 48 -0.68 -1.84 6.55
C LEU A 48 -1.83 -1.50 5.59
N GLU A 49 -2.51 -2.51 5.05
CA GLU A 49 -3.56 -2.35 4.04
C GLU A 49 -4.88 -1.83 4.66
N PHE A 50 -5.31 -2.41 5.77
CA PHE A 50 -6.65 -2.19 6.33
C PHE A 50 -6.66 -1.40 7.64
N GLY A 51 -5.52 -1.22 8.28
CA GLY A 51 -5.41 -0.63 9.62
C GLY A 51 -5.72 -1.63 10.74
N SER A 52 -5.12 -1.40 11.92
CA SER A 52 -5.23 -2.29 13.08
C SER A 52 -6.66 -2.52 13.57
N GLU A 53 -7.50 -1.48 13.57
CA GLU A 53 -8.88 -1.57 14.06
C GLU A 53 -9.79 -2.37 13.12
N THR A 54 -9.58 -2.26 11.81
CA THR A 54 -10.28 -3.10 10.82
C THR A 54 -9.89 -4.56 10.98
N VAL A 55 -8.59 -4.84 11.16
CA VAL A 55 -8.11 -6.22 11.37
C VAL A 55 -8.70 -6.81 12.65
N LYS A 56 -8.71 -6.08 13.78
CA LYS A 56 -9.33 -6.56 15.04
C LYS A 56 -10.82 -6.86 14.89
N SER A 57 -11.56 -6.02 14.17
CA SER A 57 -13.01 -6.15 14.06
C SER A 57 -13.45 -7.21 13.06
N ARG A 58 -12.67 -7.42 11.99
CA ARG A 58 -13.06 -8.28 10.85
C ARG A 58 -12.28 -9.58 10.72
N VAL A 59 -11.12 -9.75 11.36
CA VAL A 59 -10.32 -10.98 11.28
C VAL A 59 -10.33 -11.68 12.64
N HIS A 60 -10.97 -12.84 12.70
CA HIS A 60 -11.17 -13.60 13.95
C HIS A 60 -10.42 -14.92 13.87
N LEU A 61 -9.47 -15.12 14.77
CA LEU A 61 -8.69 -16.36 14.86
C LEU A 61 -9.39 -17.34 15.80
N MET A 62 -9.64 -18.56 15.31
CA MET A 62 -10.32 -19.64 16.03
C MET A 62 -9.32 -20.74 16.40
N ASN A 63 -9.60 -21.48 17.48
CA ASN A 63 -8.82 -22.65 17.91
C ASN A 63 -7.32 -22.39 18.13
N LEU A 64 -6.95 -21.17 18.54
CA LEU A 64 -5.59 -20.85 18.95
C LEU A 64 -5.25 -21.53 20.27
N SER A 65 -4.09 -22.19 20.32
CA SER A 65 -3.48 -22.59 21.59
C SER A 65 -3.06 -21.36 22.40
N ALA A 66 -2.85 -21.51 23.71
CA ALA A 66 -2.39 -20.41 24.56
C ALA A 66 -1.03 -19.85 24.09
N GLU A 67 -0.14 -20.72 23.60
CA GLU A 67 1.16 -20.32 23.06
C GLU A 67 1.00 -19.49 21.77
N HIS A 68 0.15 -19.94 20.85
CA HIS A 68 -0.14 -19.20 19.62
C HIS A 68 -0.83 -17.87 19.89
N HIS A 69 -1.67 -17.80 20.94
CA HIS A 69 -2.31 -16.56 21.34
C HIS A 69 -1.27 -15.51 21.79
N LEU A 70 -0.29 -15.91 22.60
CA LEU A 70 0.81 -15.02 23.00
C LEU A 70 1.65 -14.57 21.80
N ALA A 71 1.97 -15.49 20.89
CA ALA A 71 2.73 -15.17 19.68
C ALA A 71 1.98 -14.21 18.75
N TYR A 72 0.67 -14.41 18.62
CA TYR A 72 -0.23 -13.52 17.89
C TYR A 72 -0.28 -12.12 18.50
N GLU A 73 -0.49 -12.00 19.82
CA GLU A 73 -0.58 -10.70 20.48
C GLU A 73 0.74 -9.91 20.36
N GLU A 74 1.88 -10.60 20.51
CA GLU A 74 3.19 -9.99 20.32
C GLU A 74 3.39 -9.47 18.88
N ALA A 75 3.05 -10.30 17.89
CA ALA A 75 3.14 -9.91 16.48
C ALA A 75 2.20 -8.75 16.15
N PHE A 76 0.95 -8.79 16.62
CA PHE A 76 -0.04 -7.75 16.40
C PHE A 76 0.39 -6.42 17.00
N LEU A 77 0.90 -6.43 18.24
CA LEU A 77 1.42 -5.24 18.91
C LEU A 77 2.58 -4.63 18.12
N LYS A 78 3.53 -5.45 17.66
CA LYS A 78 4.66 -4.97 16.84
C LYS A 78 4.19 -4.35 15.53
N SER A 79 3.24 -4.97 14.83
CA SER A 79 2.68 -4.46 13.58
C SER A 79 1.92 -3.15 13.77
N SER A 80 1.10 -3.05 14.82
CA SER A 80 0.37 -1.82 15.15
C SER A 80 1.33 -0.67 15.50
N GLN A 81 2.30 -0.93 16.36
CA GLN A 81 3.29 0.08 16.77
C GLN A 81 4.27 0.47 15.67
N TYR A 82 4.40 -0.32 14.62
CA TYR A 82 5.26 0.03 13.48
C TYR A 82 4.77 1.32 12.81
N LEU A 83 3.46 1.44 12.58
CA LEU A 83 2.86 2.64 12.00
C LEU A 83 3.12 3.87 12.87
N ASP A 84 2.96 3.74 14.20
CA ASP A 84 3.25 4.82 15.15
C ASP A 84 4.73 5.23 15.12
N ARG A 85 5.64 4.24 15.04
CA ARG A 85 7.09 4.49 14.94
C ARG A 85 7.49 5.15 13.63
N VAL A 86 6.85 4.79 12.52
CA VAL A 86 7.05 5.47 11.24
C VAL A 86 6.55 6.91 11.32
N ALA A 87 5.37 7.14 11.91
CA ALA A 87 4.80 8.47 12.09
C ALA A 87 5.64 9.37 13.02
N ALA A 88 6.29 8.79 14.03
CA ALA A 88 7.09 9.52 15.01
C ALA A 88 8.56 9.77 14.59
N ARG A 89 9.03 9.19 13.49
CA ARG A 89 10.40 9.44 13.00
C ARG A 89 10.47 10.84 12.40
N GLU A 90 11.40 11.66 12.89
CA GLU A 90 11.83 12.86 12.18
C GLU A 90 12.33 12.43 10.79
N THR A 91 11.56 12.82 9.79
CA THR A 91 11.77 12.43 8.40
C THR A 91 13.04 13.08 7.89
N LYS A 92 14.15 12.33 7.94
CA LYS A 92 15.27 12.60 7.03
C LYS A 92 14.75 12.25 5.63
N ALA A 93 14.65 13.24 4.74
CA ALA A 93 14.14 13.02 3.39
C ALA A 93 14.89 11.83 2.76
N PHE A 94 14.15 10.84 2.27
CA PHE A 94 14.72 9.66 1.62
C PHE A 94 15.14 9.98 0.17
N GLY A 95 15.72 11.18 -0.04
CA GLY A 95 16.13 11.72 -1.33
C GLY A 95 15.09 11.45 -2.43
N ASP A 96 15.56 10.87 -3.51
CA ASP A 96 14.80 10.55 -4.73
C ASP A 96 13.54 9.71 -4.49
N ILE A 97 13.50 8.85 -3.45
CA ILE A 97 12.31 8.03 -3.14
C ILE A 97 11.17 8.93 -2.66
N SER A 98 11.47 9.94 -1.85
CA SER A 98 10.46 10.87 -1.37
C SER A 98 9.92 11.73 -2.51
N ASP A 99 10.76 12.16 -3.43
CA ASP A 99 10.34 12.98 -4.57
C ASP A 99 9.47 12.17 -5.54
N ILE A 100 9.91 10.95 -5.92
CA ILE A 100 9.13 10.06 -6.80
C ILE A 100 7.79 9.68 -6.16
N THR A 101 7.77 9.39 -4.85
CA THR A 101 6.53 9.06 -4.15
C THR A 101 5.59 10.26 -4.10
N CYS A 102 6.11 11.46 -3.92
CA CYS A 102 5.34 12.70 -3.94
C CYS A 102 4.67 12.91 -5.30
N ASP A 103 5.44 12.81 -6.39
CA ASP A 103 4.95 13.01 -7.76
C ASP A 103 3.87 11.98 -8.12
N LEU A 104 4.08 10.71 -7.76
CA LEU A 104 3.10 9.65 -7.99
C LEU A 104 1.79 9.91 -7.21
N LEU A 105 1.88 10.31 -5.93
CA LEU A 105 0.70 10.61 -5.11
C LEU A 105 -0.06 11.83 -5.63
N ILE A 106 0.64 12.87 -6.09
CA ILE A 106 0.01 14.05 -6.72
C ILE A 106 -0.72 13.64 -8.00
N LYS A 107 -0.06 12.88 -8.89
CA LYS A 107 -0.70 12.40 -10.14
C LYS A 107 -1.91 11.52 -9.84
N ALA A 108 -1.80 10.59 -8.89
CA ALA A 108 -2.89 9.71 -8.49
C ALA A 108 -4.08 10.50 -7.92
N ARG A 109 -3.83 11.53 -7.12
CA ARG A 109 -4.86 12.46 -6.61
C ARG A 109 -5.56 13.24 -7.71
N GLU A 110 -4.81 13.89 -8.60
CA GLU A 110 -5.41 14.70 -9.66
C GLU A 110 -6.22 13.84 -10.62
N LEU A 111 -5.73 12.63 -10.93
CA LEU A 111 -6.48 11.69 -11.74
C LEU A 111 -7.72 11.18 -11.00
N SER A 112 -7.63 10.90 -9.71
CA SER A 112 -8.78 10.49 -8.88
C SER A 112 -9.89 11.54 -8.83
N ARG A 113 -9.55 12.84 -8.94
CA ARG A 113 -10.53 13.94 -9.02
C ARG A 113 -11.17 14.08 -10.39
N ARG A 114 -10.35 13.98 -11.43
CA ARG A 114 -10.76 14.24 -12.81
C ARG A 114 -11.44 13.04 -13.45
N ASP A 115 -10.89 11.85 -13.25
CA ASP A 115 -11.33 10.60 -13.85
C ASP A 115 -11.03 9.41 -12.90
N PRO A 116 -11.95 9.12 -11.95
CA PRO A 116 -11.87 7.98 -11.05
C PRO A 116 -11.63 6.63 -11.75
N SER A 117 -12.21 6.44 -12.94
CA SER A 117 -12.08 5.20 -13.69
C SER A 117 -10.66 5.04 -14.24
N ALA A 118 -10.07 6.11 -14.77
CA ALA A 118 -8.67 6.11 -15.20
C ALA A 118 -7.71 5.94 -14.00
N ALA A 119 -8.03 6.53 -12.85
CA ALA A 119 -7.24 6.33 -11.62
C ALA A 119 -7.23 4.87 -11.16
N HIS A 120 -8.38 4.19 -11.25
CA HIS A 120 -8.47 2.75 -11.01
C HIS A 120 -7.61 1.95 -11.99
N ILE A 121 -7.64 2.28 -13.29
CA ILE A 121 -6.92 1.51 -14.32
C ILE A 121 -5.40 1.72 -14.22
N ILE A 122 -4.96 2.98 -14.09
CA ILE A 122 -3.54 3.36 -14.17
C ILE A 122 -2.82 3.07 -12.85
N PHE A 123 -3.41 3.48 -11.73
CA PHE A 123 -2.80 3.32 -10.41
C PHE A 123 -3.33 2.10 -9.66
N GLY A 124 -4.38 1.45 -10.17
CA GLY A 124 -4.90 0.24 -9.56
C GLY A 124 -5.64 0.47 -8.25
N LEU A 125 -6.14 1.69 -8.04
CA LEU A 125 -6.70 2.14 -6.77
C LEU A 125 -8.13 1.62 -6.58
N GLY A 126 -8.45 1.15 -5.36
CA GLY A 126 -9.84 0.87 -4.98
C GLY A 126 -10.65 2.15 -4.79
N SER A 127 -11.99 2.04 -4.81
CA SER A 127 -12.91 3.19 -4.69
C SER A 127 -12.68 4.04 -3.43
N GLY A 128 -12.44 3.41 -2.28
CA GLY A 128 -12.12 4.13 -1.04
C GLY A 128 -10.80 4.90 -1.10
N MET A 129 -9.79 4.35 -1.79
CA MET A 129 -8.50 5.04 -1.95
C MET A 129 -8.59 6.18 -2.96
N ILE A 130 -9.37 6.01 -4.03
CA ILE A 130 -9.68 7.08 -4.99
C ILE A 130 -10.32 8.27 -4.26
N GLU A 131 -11.34 8.01 -3.44
CA GLU A 131 -12.00 9.05 -2.65
C GLU A 131 -11.03 9.72 -1.66
N SER A 132 -10.21 8.93 -0.97
CA SER A 132 -9.23 9.45 -0.01
C SER A 132 -8.18 10.34 -0.68
N LEU A 133 -7.59 9.88 -1.79
CA LEU A 133 -6.61 10.65 -2.56
C LEU A 133 -7.21 11.92 -3.15
N ALA A 134 -8.43 11.85 -3.69
CA ALA A 134 -9.12 13.03 -4.22
C ALA A 134 -9.33 14.12 -3.14
N ASN A 135 -9.49 13.75 -1.87
CA ASN A 135 -9.69 14.68 -0.77
C ASN A 135 -8.39 15.08 -0.05
N MET A 136 -7.29 14.39 -0.30
CA MET A 136 -6.00 14.66 0.35
C MET A 136 -5.48 16.06 -0.01
N ASN A 137 -4.84 16.74 0.94
CA ASN A 137 -4.13 17.99 0.66
C ASN A 137 -2.64 17.76 0.40
N ILE A 138 -1.96 18.77 -0.15
CA ILE A 138 -0.54 18.66 -0.53
C ILE A 138 0.36 18.40 0.67
N GLU A 139 0.02 18.95 1.84
CA GLU A 139 0.79 18.75 3.07
C GLU A 139 0.70 17.31 3.57
N GLN A 140 -0.48 16.67 3.47
CA GLN A 140 -0.65 15.25 3.76
C GLN A 140 0.16 14.39 2.78
N ILE A 141 0.15 14.72 1.47
CA ILE A 141 0.97 14.02 0.47
C ILE A 141 2.45 14.12 0.82
N ARG A 142 2.95 15.32 1.16
CA ARG A 142 4.35 15.53 1.54
C ARG A 142 4.77 14.73 2.77
N ARG A 143 3.88 14.59 3.75
CA ARG A 143 4.13 13.76 4.94
C ARG A 143 4.23 12.29 4.59
N ILE A 144 3.32 11.80 3.74
CA ILE A 144 3.35 10.40 3.28
C ILE A 144 4.60 10.13 2.46
N SER A 145 4.94 11.00 1.51
CA SER A 145 6.13 10.83 0.66
C SER A 145 7.44 10.88 1.44
N SER A 146 7.47 11.63 2.55
CA SER A 146 8.63 11.71 3.44
C SER A 146 8.77 10.49 4.37
N SER A 147 7.81 9.56 4.39
CA SER A 147 7.83 8.39 5.28
C SER A 147 8.85 7.32 4.91
N GLY A 148 9.41 7.37 3.70
CA GLY A 148 10.30 6.34 3.15
C GLY A 148 9.58 5.07 2.69
N VAL A 149 8.24 5.09 2.64
CA VAL A 149 7.42 4.01 2.11
C VAL A 149 7.17 4.23 0.62
N ILE A 150 7.47 3.23 -0.20
CA ILE A 150 7.05 3.22 -1.61
C ILE A 150 5.56 2.86 -1.64
N CYS A 151 4.72 3.84 -2.00
CA CYS A 151 3.26 3.69 -1.97
C CYS A 151 2.65 2.97 -3.19
N PHE A 152 3.48 2.54 -4.14
CA PHE A 152 3.02 1.92 -5.39
C PHE A 152 3.82 0.65 -5.70
N GLU A 153 3.11 -0.43 -5.98
CA GLU A 153 3.70 -1.67 -6.48
C GLU A 153 3.70 -1.67 -8.03
N PRO A 154 4.81 -2.06 -8.69
CA PRO A 154 4.81 -2.25 -10.13
C PRO A 154 3.83 -3.35 -10.55
N ARG A 155 2.80 -2.99 -11.33
CA ARG A 155 1.79 -3.96 -11.81
C ARG A 155 2.09 -4.55 -13.19
N PHE A 156 3.35 -4.54 -13.59
CA PHE A 156 3.76 -5.03 -14.90
C PHE A 156 3.78 -6.55 -14.93
N THR A 157 3.11 -7.16 -15.90
CA THR A 157 3.42 -8.56 -16.25
C THR A 157 4.82 -8.61 -16.84
N ALA A 158 5.52 -9.75 -16.72
CA ALA A 158 6.85 -9.91 -17.31
C ALA A 158 6.84 -9.62 -18.83
N GLU A 159 5.77 -10.01 -19.51
CA GLU A 159 5.54 -9.71 -20.92
C GLU A 159 5.38 -8.21 -21.16
N PHE A 160 4.55 -7.53 -20.35
CA PHE A 160 4.33 -6.09 -20.47
C PHE A 160 5.61 -5.29 -20.19
N ALA A 161 6.35 -5.64 -19.13
CA ALA A 161 7.63 -5.02 -18.80
C ALA A 161 8.65 -5.17 -19.94
N SER A 162 8.73 -6.36 -20.54
CA SER A 162 9.64 -6.64 -21.66
C SER A 162 9.27 -5.84 -22.90
N LYS A 163 7.97 -5.69 -23.18
CA LYS A 163 7.47 -4.86 -24.28
C LYS A 163 7.75 -3.37 -24.03
N LEU A 164 7.50 -2.90 -22.82
CA LEU A 164 7.76 -1.52 -22.41
C LEU A 164 9.26 -1.19 -22.51
N ALA A 165 10.14 -2.09 -22.07
CA ALA A 165 11.59 -1.92 -22.17
C ALA A 165 12.11 -1.96 -23.61
N ALA A 166 11.32 -2.48 -24.56
CA ALA A 166 11.64 -2.53 -25.98
C ALA A 166 11.13 -1.32 -26.77
N LEU A 167 10.30 -0.47 -26.15
CA LEU A 167 9.88 0.81 -26.74
C LEU A 167 11.06 1.78 -26.83
N GLN A 168 11.15 2.53 -27.93
CA GLN A 168 12.11 3.62 -28.02
C GLN A 168 11.68 4.79 -27.12
N GLY A 169 12.63 5.64 -26.72
CA GLY A 169 12.38 6.68 -25.70
C GLY A 169 11.27 7.67 -26.04
N ASP A 170 10.92 7.82 -27.31
CA ASP A 170 9.81 8.60 -27.86
C ASP A 170 8.44 7.90 -27.77
N GLU A 171 8.41 6.58 -27.63
CA GLU A 171 7.19 5.76 -27.43
C GLU A 171 6.86 5.57 -25.93
N MET A 172 7.84 5.77 -25.05
CA MET A 172 7.74 5.67 -23.58
C MET A 172 6.91 6.79 -22.93
N ASP A 173 6.66 7.89 -23.66
CA ASP A 173 5.93 9.05 -23.15
C ASP A 173 4.45 8.76 -22.85
N VAL A 174 3.90 7.67 -23.40
CA VAL A 174 2.45 7.39 -23.35
C VAL A 174 1.93 7.06 -21.95
N PHE A 175 2.76 6.45 -21.08
CA PHE A 175 2.29 6.03 -19.74
C PHE A 175 2.25 7.15 -18.71
N LEU A 176 3.15 8.13 -18.81
CA LEU A 176 3.16 9.31 -17.93
C LEU A 176 2.40 10.51 -18.52
N ASN A 177 2.16 10.52 -19.84
CA ASN A 177 1.40 11.56 -20.56
C ASN A 177 -0.06 11.17 -20.87
N VAL A 178 -0.67 10.21 -20.17
CA VAL A 178 -2.15 10.09 -20.19
C VAL A 178 -2.83 11.37 -19.67
N ILE A 179 -2.06 12.27 -19.05
CA ILE A 179 -2.43 13.64 -18.72
C ILE A 179 -1.73 14.66 -19.66
N GLY A 180 -1.57 14.35 -20.94
CA GLY A 180 -1.01 15.22 -21.97
C GLY A 180 -1.93 16.40 -22.35
N SER A 181 -2.54 17.05 -21.37
CA SER A 181 -3.26 18.33 -21.51
C SER A 181 -3.30 19.13 -20.21
N ILE A 182 -2.53 18.76 -19.17
CA ILE A 182 -2.22 19.74 -18.13
C ILE A 182 -1.04 20.53 -18.68
N ASP A 183 -1.29 21.79 -19.02
CA ASP A 183 -0.28 22.83 -19.16
C ASP A 183 0.51 22.91 -17.85
N MET A 184 1.50 22.03 -17.69
CA MET A 184 2.56 22.15 -16.70
C MET A 184 3.60 23.20 -17.13
N GLU A 185 3.36 23.95 -18.21
CA GLU A 185 4.12 25.15 -18.56
C GLU A 185 3.83 26.32 -17.60
N GLY A 186 2.80 26.23 -16.74
CA GLY A 186 2.42 27.30 -15.81
C GLY A 186 2.92 27.19 -14.37
N VAL A 187 3.64 26.13 -13.97
CA VAL A 187 4.01 25.89 -12.55
C VAL A 187 5.52 26.03 -12.28
N TYR A 188 6.32 26.34 -13.31
CA TYR A 188 7.76 26.57 -13.18
C TYR A 188 8.18 27.96 -13.69
N GLU A 189 7.55 29.05 -13.24
CA GLU A 189 8.18 30.38 -13.32
C GLU A 189 7.97 31.26 -12.07
N SER A 190 9.10 31.80 -11.60
CA SER A 190 9.34 32.75 -10.48
C SER A 190 9.02 32.19 -9.09
N GLU A 191 9.99 31.99 -8.20
CA GLU A 191 10.85 33.03 -7.63
C GLU A 191 12.27 32.50 -7.34
N TYR A 192 13.21 32.87 -8.20
CA TYR A 192 14.60 33.09 -7.81
C TYR A 192 15.02 34.43 -8.39
N HIS A 193 14.74 35.49 -7.63
CA HIS A 193 15.42 36.78 -7.69
C HIS A 193 15.78 37.22 -6.28
#